data_AF-A0A077D565-F1
#
_entry.id   AF-A0A077D565-F1
#
_cell.length_a   1.000
_cell.length_b   1.000
_cell.length_c   1.000
_cell.angle_alpha   90.00
_cell.angle_beta   90.00
_cell.angle_gamma   90.00
#
_symmetry.space_group_name_H-M   'P 1'
#
loop_
_entity.id
_entity.type
_entity.pdbx_description
1 polymer ?
#
loop_
_entity_poly.entity_id
_entity_poly.type
_entity_poly.pdbx_seq_one_letter_code
_entity_poly.pdbx_strand_id
1 'polypeptide(L)'
;GMGGLGKTTLAKLVFNHEMIKRHFDKTIWVCVSEPFIINKILEAILKNLEGRSNGGDNKEVLLHKLKNQMHGQRYFLVLDDVW
;
A
#
# COMPACT_ATOMS: atom_id res chain seq x y z
N GLY A 1 -14.03 -3.55 12.35
CA GLY A 1 -15.08 -4.60 12.43
C GLY A 1 -14.52 -5.84 13.09
N MET A 2 -15.35 -6.68 13.75
CA MET A 2 -14.88 -7.80 14.58
C MET A 2 -13.84 -8.68 13.88
N GLY A 3 -12.85 -9.17 14.63
CA GLY A 3 -11.86 -10.13 14.16
C GLY A 3 -12.52 -11.40 13.61
N GLY A 4 -11.92 -12.03 12.60
CA GLY A 4 -12.39 -13.32 12.08
C GLY A 4 -13.55 -13.28 11.08
N LEU A 5 -14.16 -12.12 10.80
CA LEU A 5 -15.28 -12.01 9.84
C LEU A 5 -14.88 -12.11 8.34
N GLY A 6 -13.62 -12.45 8.03
CA GLY A 6 -13.18 -12.58 6.64
C GLY A 6 -12.95 -11.27 5.87
N LYS A 7 -12.81 -10.13 6.57
CA LYS A 7 -12.55 -8.80 5.96
C LYS A 7 -11.34 -8.83 5.01
N THR A 8 -10.20 -9.30 5.53
CA THR A 8 -8.96 -9.47 4.77
C THR A 8 -9.13 -10.45 3.62
N THR A 9 -9.92 -11.51 3.80
CA THR A 9 -10.21 -12.48 2.73
C THR A 9 -10.96 -11.82 1.58
N LEU A 10 -12.02 -11.06 1.87
CA LEU A 10 -12.79 -10.35 0.85
C LEU A 10 -11.94 -9.30 0.12
N ALA A 11 -11.16 -8.51 0.87
CA ALA A 11 -10.27 -7.53 0.27
C ALA A 11 -9.21 -8.19 -0.63
N LYS A 12 -8.67 -9.36 -0.25
CA LYS A 12 -7.74 -10.13 -1.10
C LYS A 12 -8.42 -10.64 -2.37
N LEU A 13 -9.70 -11.02 -2.33
CA LEU A 13 -10.44 -11.43 -3.53
C LEU A 13 -10.57 -10.27 -4.51
N VAL A 14 -10.91 -9.07 -4.03
CA VAL A 14 -11.00 -7.86 -4.87
C VAL A 14 -9.63 -7.50 -5.41
N PHE A 15 -8.60 -7.43 -4.56
CA PHE A 15 -7.24 -7.06 -4.96
C PHE A 15 -6.67 -7.96 -6.07
N ASN A 16 -6.95 -9.26 -6.01
CA ASN A 16 -6.45 -10.22 -6.99
C ASN A 16 -7.35 -10.34 -8.23
N HIS A 17 -8.50 -9.67 -8.26
CA HIS A 17 -9.45 -9.76 -9.35
C HIS A 17 -8.87 -9.18 -10.65
N GLU A 18 -9.07 -9.90 -11.76
CA GLU A 18 -8.52 -9.52 -13.07
C GLU A 18 -8.93 -8.12 -13.53
N MET A 19 -10.17 -7.70 -13.23
CA MET A 19 -10.62 -6.33 -13.52
C MET A 19 -9.81 -5.26 -12.78
N ILE A 20 -9.39 -5.51 -11.54
CA ILE A 20 -8.55 -4.58 -10.79
C ILE A 20 -7.16 -4.53 -11.43
N LYS A 21 -6.56 -5.69 -11.70
CA LYS A 21 -5.24 -5.78 -12.34
C LYS A 21 -5.19 -5.15 -13.74
N ARG A 22 -6.31 -5.15 -14.48
CA ARG A 22 -6.41 -4.53 -15.81
C ARG A 22 -6.71 -3.03 -15.76
N HIS A 23 -7.39 -2.56 -14.72
CA HIS A 23 -7.81 -1.16 -14.62
C HIS A 23 -6.74 -0.25 -14.02
N PHE A 24 -5.95 -0.78 -13.08
CA PHE A 24 -4.93 -0.02 -12.37
C PHE A 24 -3.53 -0.40 -12.86
N ASP A 25 -2.68 0.62 -13.05
CA ASP A 25 -1.29 0.45 -13.48
C ASP A 25 -0.45 -0.22 -12.38
N LYS A 26 -0.84 0.01 -11.12
CA LYS A 26 -0.20 -0.56 -9.93
C LYS A 26 -1.23 -0.95 -8.89
N THR A 27 -1.03 -2.12 -8.28
CA THR A 27 -1.80 -2.62 -7.16
C THR A 27 -0.87 -2.81 -5.96
N ILE A 28 -1.18 -2.20 -4.83
CA ILE A 28 -0.32 -2.15 -3.64
C ILE A 28 -1.12 -2.64 -2.43
N TRP A 29 -0.57 -3.59 -1.70
CA TRP A 29 -1.13 -4.07 -0.43
C TRP A 29 -0.15 -3.80 0.69
N VAL A 30 -0.55 -3.05 1.69
CA VAL A 30 0.24 -2.80 2.90
C VAL A 30 -0.53 -3.27 4.12
N CYS A 31 0.09 -4.18 4.87
CA CYS A 31 -0.39 -4.54 6.19
C CYS A 31 0.06 -3.47 7.18
N VAL A 32 -0.88 -2.86 7.88
CA VAL A 32 -0.62 -1.85 8.90
C VAL A 32 -0.47 -2.56 10.24
N SER A 33 0.77 -2.72 10.69
CA SER A 33 1.06 -3.30 12.01
C SER A 33 0.91 -2.25 13.11
N GLU A 34 0.55 -2.68 14.32
CA GLU A 34 0.69 -1.89 15.53
C GLU A 34 2.14 -1.94 16.06
N PRO A 35 2.74 -0.81 16.48
CA PRO A 35 2.19 0.55 16.48
C PRO A 35 2.07 1.15 15.08
N PHE A 36 1.05 2.00 14.89
CA PHE A 36 0.83 2.76 13.66
C PHE A 36 1.97 3.76 13.41
N ILE A 37 2.96 3.38 12.59
CA ILE A 37 4.11 4.22 12.25
C ILE A 37 4.00 4.67 10.79
N ILE A 38 3.67 5.94 10.58
CA ILE A 38 3.48 6.53 9.24
C ILE A 38 4.68 6.28 8.32
N ASN A 39 5.91 6.50 8.80
CA ASN A 39 7.09 6.31 7.95
C ASN A 39 7.23 4.86 7.47
N LYS A 40 6.92 3.86 8.31
CA LYS A 40 6.94 2.45 7.90
C LYS A 40 5.89 2.15 6.82
N ILE A 41 4.72 2.78 6.90
CA ILE A 41 3.68 2.64 5.89
C ILE A 41 4.16 3.25 4.57
N LEU A 42 4.69 4.47 4.59
CA LEU A 42 5.21 5.15 3.40
C LEU A 42 6.37 4.37 2.75
N GLU A 43 7.30 3.85 3.56
CA GLU A 43 8.37 2.97 3.11
C GLU A 43 7.84 1.67 2.48
N ALA A 44 6.81 1.06 3.08
CA ALA A 44 6.19 -0.16 2.55
C ALA A 44 5.50 0.09 1.19
N ILE A 45 4.82 1.22 1.03
CA ILE A 45 4.23 1.63 -0.25
C ILE A 45 5.34 1.82 -1.29
N LEU A 46 6.40 2.58 -0.96
CA LEU A 46 7.53 2.79 -1.86
C LEU A 46 8.21 1.49 -2.26
N LYS A 47 8.41 0.57 -1.32
CA LYS A 47 9.00 -0.74 -1.59
C LYS A 47 8.17 -1.54 -2.59
N ASN A 48 6.84 -1.46 -2.52
CA ASN A 48 5.95 -2.10 -3.50
C ASN A 48 6.02 -1.42 -4.89
N LEU A 49 6.28 -0.11 -4.95
CA LEU A 49 6.38 0.64 -6.20
C LEU A 49 7.75 0.47 -6.89
N GLU A 50 8.85 0.58 -6.15
CA GLU A 50 10.21 0.61 -6.66
C GLU A 50 10.94 -0.73 -6.56
N GLY A 51 10.38 -1.72 -5.84
CA GLY A 51 11.03 -3.00 -5.54
C GLY A 51 12.16 -2.89 -4.48
N ARG A 52 12.52 -1.67 -4.08
CA ARG A 52 13.49 -1.35 -3.03
C ARG A 52 13.01 -0.12 -2.25
N SER A 53 13.41 -0.03 -1.00
CA SER A 53 13.27 1.19 -0.20
C SER A 53 14.59 1.45 0.50
N ASN A 54 15.12 2.66 0.40
CA ASN A 54 16.23 3.07 1.24
C ASN A 54 15.64 3.36 2.62
N GLY A 55 15.85 2.45 3.58
CA GLY A 55 15.38 2.67 4.94
C GLY A 55 16.03 3.91 5.55
N GLY A 56 15.29 4.61 6.41
CA GLY A 56 15.82 5.76 7.15
C GLY A 56 15.62 7.11 6.45
N ASP A 57 14.88 7.16 5.36
CA ASP A 57 14.38 8.42 4.80
C ASP A 57 13.42 9.10 5.79
N ASN A 58 13.46 10.43 5.87
CA ASN A 58 12.46 11.18 6.62
C ASN A 58 11.12 11.22 5.85
N LYS A 59 10.06 11.67 6.54
CA LYS A 59 8.71 11.70 6.00
C LYS A 59 8.60 12.52 4.70
N GLU A 60 9.27 13.67 4.65
CA GLU A 60 9.23 14.59 3.51
C GLU A 60 9.87 13.96 2.26
N VAL A 61 11.00 13.28 2.42
CA VAL A 61 11.67 12.54 1.35
C VAL A 61 10.79 11.39 0.85
N LEU A 62 10.19 10.63 1.78
CA LEU A 62 9.28 9.54 1.43
C LEU A 62 8.07 10.05 0.63
N LEU A 63 7.44 11.14 1.08
CA LEU A 63 6.31 11.75 0.38
C LEU A 63 6.69 12.28 -1.00
N HIS A 64 7.87 12.90 -1.14
CA HIS A 64 8.36 13.38 -2.43
C HIS A 64 8.61 12.22 -3.40
N LYS A 65 9.27 11.14 -2.96
CA LYS A 65 9.47 9.93 -3.77
C LYS A 65 8.13 9.31 -4.19
N LEU A 66 7.20 9.17 -3.24
CA LEU A 66 5.86 8.65 -3.53
C LEU A 66 5.15 9.51 -4.56
N LYS A 67 5.14 10.83 -4.40
CA LYS A 67 4.51 11.74 -5.36
C LYS A 67 5.07 11.55 -6.76
N ASN A 68 6.38 11.40 -6.90
CA ASN A 68 7.03 11.22 -8.18
C ASN A 68 6.73 9.85 -8.80
N GLN A 69 6.84 8.76 -8.02
CA GLN A 69 6.46 7.42 -8.48
C GLN A 69 4.98 7.34 -8.82
N MET A 70 4.16 8.07 -8.06
CA MET A 70 2.72 8.04 -8.19
C MET A 70 2.19 8.97 -9.30
N HIS A 71 3.03 9.83 -9.88
CA HIS A 71 2.57 10.84 -10.82
C HIS A 71 2.02 10.21 -12.12
N GLY A 72 0.76 10.50 -12.44
CA GLY A 72 0.16 10.17 -13.74
C GLY A 72 -0.23 8.70 -13.94
N GLN A 73 -0.20 7.85 -12.92
CA GLN A 73 -0.74 6.48 -13.01
C GLN A 73 -1.97 6.31 -12.12
N ARG A 74 -2.72 5.24 -12.35
CA ARG A 74 -3.85 4.80 -11.54
C ARG A 74 -3.40 3.70 -10.59
N TYR A 75 -3.60 3.91 -9.28
CA TYR A 75 -3.19 2.98 -8.23
C TYR A 75 -4.40 2.40 -7.51
N PHE A 76 -4.32 1.12 -7.19
CA PHE A 76 -5.19 0.47 -6.22
C PHE A 76 -4.38 0.19 -4.95
N LEU A 77 -4.63 0.96 -3.89
CA LEU A 77 -3.94 0.83 -2.61
C LEU A 77 -4.87 0.25 -1.55
N VAL A 78 -4.47 -0.87 -0.95
CA VAL A 78 -5.13 -1.47 0.20
C VAL A 78 -4.23 -1.28 1.42
N LEU A 79 -4.79 -0.65 2.46
CA LEU A 79 -4.23 -0.60 3.81
C LEU A 79 -5.02 -1.59 4.67
N ASP A 80 -4.42 -2.75 4.95
CA ASP A 80 -5.03 -3.85 5.70
C ASP A 80 -4.72 -3.72 7.19
N ASP A 81 -5.64 -4.20 8.04
CA ASP A 81 -5.54 -4.16 9.50
C ASP A 81 -5.29 -2.76 10.11
N VAL A 82 -5.97 -1.74 9.57
CA VAL A 82 -6.04 -0.41 10.20
C VAL A 82 -7.02 -0.44 11.38
N TRP A 83 -6.54 -0.07 12.57
CA TRP A 83 -7.32 0.00 13.81
C TRP A 83 -7.63 1.44 14.20
#